data_AF-A0A7G3AI11-F1
#
_entry.id   AF-A0A7G3AI11-F1
#
_cell.length_a   1.000
_cell.length_b   1.000
_cell.length_c   1.000
_cell.angle_alpha   90.00
_cell.angle_beta   90.00
_cell.angle_gamma   90.00
#
_symmetry.space_group_name_H-M   'P 1'
#
loop_
_entity.id
_entity.type
_entity.pdbx_description
1 polymer ?
#
loop_
_entity_poly.entity_id
_entity_poly.type
_entity_poly.pdbx_seq_one_letter_code
_entity_poly.pdbx_strand_id
1 'polypeptide(L)'
;MGFGMGCCCLQLTFQACNITEARTLYDQLTPLCPIMLALSAASPVYRGFLTESDCRWNVISASVDCRTAEERGEKPLKEGQFRIYKSRYDSIDSYLSPAGEKYNDVPLVYDEAIYQRLREGDIDHLLAQHIAHLFIRDTVSMFSEMIHQNDEEDTNHFENIQSTNWQTMRFKPPPPNSSIGWRVEFRPCELQLTEFENAAIVCFVVLLTRVILSYKLDFLIPISKVDENMQKAQKRNACREETFWFKKHVTGQMKNGETVVENGVTDIEDEYELMTIDQIINGKPDSFPGLVPLIHSYLGSMDVDADTHCTIQQYLKLIQKRASGELLTTASWIRQQVINHPDYKKDSVVSERINYDLLKMCKEIQDDERQCPELLGQGNNSKTKDNIPQAIQKHLTIANACT
;
A
#
# COMPACT_ATOMS: atom_id res chain seq x y z
N MET A 1 14.98 16.07 -3.14
CA MET A 1 14.19 15.77 -1.92
C MET A 1 12.84 16.49 -1.87
N GLY A 2 12.77 17.84 -1.78
CA GLY A 2 11.51 18.55 -1.53
C GLY A 2 10.34 18.26 -2.50
N PHE A 3 10.62 18.02 -3.78
CA PHE A 3 9.59 17.65 -4.77
C PHE A 3 8.89 16.30 -4.51
N GLY A 4 9.53 15.40 -3.76
CA GLY A 4 8.96 14.09 -3.44
C GLY A 4 8.59 13.98 -1.97
N MET A 5 9.55 14.11 -1.05
CA MET A 5 9.28 14.06 0.38
C MET A 5 8.42 15.22 0.91
N GLY A 6 8.15 16.25 0.09
CA GLY A 6 7.15 17.29 0.37
C GLY A 6 5.73 16.93 -0.07
N CYS A 7 5.52 15.77 -0.72
CA CYS A 7 4.20 15.22 -1.00
C CYS A 7 3.60 14.54 0.24
N CYS A 8 2.27 14.44 0.28
CA CYS A 8 1.55 13.77 1.35
C CYS A 8 1.10 12.37 0.96
N CYS A 9 0.81 11.53 1.95
CA CYS A 9 0.30 10.19 1.76
C CYS A 9 -0.61 9.75 2.90
N LEU A 10 -1.39 8.70 2.64
CA LEU A 10 -2.13 7.98 3.65
C LEU A 10 -1.42 6.65 3.94
N GLN A 11 -1.03 6.42 5.20
CA GLN A 11 -0.35 5.21 5.63
C GLN A 11 -1.12 4.55 6.76
N LEU A 12 -1.14 3.22 6.76
CA LEU A 12 -1.83 2.42 7.77
C LEU A 12 -0.85 1.46 8.41
N THR A 13 -0.76 1.46 9.75
CA THR A 13 0.00 0.45 10.49
C THR A 13 -0.95 -0.48 11.22
N PHE A 14 -0.78 -1.79 11.03
CA PHE A 14 -1.52 -2.85 11.69
C PHE A 14 -0.59 -3.58 12.66
N GLN A 15 -1.08 -3.89 13.86
CA GLN A 15 -0.41 -4.81 14.77
C GLN A 15 -1.00 -6.21 14.59
N ALA A 16 -0.14 -7.16 14.24
CA ALA A 16 -0.52 -8.57 14.12
C ALA A 16 -0.44 -9.27 15.48
N CYS A 17 -1.08 -10.43 15.61
CA CYS A 17 -1.03 -11.22 16.84
C CYS A 17 0.36 -11.83 17.12
N ASN A 18 1.15 -12.10 16.08
CA ASN A 18 2.51 -12.63 16.16
C ASN A 18 3.28 -12.39 14.85
N ILE A 19 4.55 -12.79 14.83
CA ILE A 19 5.42 -12.64 13.65
C ILE A 19 4.90 -13.37 12.40
N THR A 20 4.29 -14.55 12.56
CA THR A 20 3.77 -15.35 11.44
C THR A 20 2.61 -14.65 10.77
N GLU A 21 1.66 -14.12 11.54
CA GLU A 21 0.57 -13.31 11.01
C GLU A 21 1.09 -12.01 10.38
N ALA A 22 2.09 -11.36 10.99
CA ALA A 22 2.70 -10.15 10.43
C ALA A 22 3.34 -10.42 9.05
N ARG A 23 4.12 -11.50 8.91
CA ARG A 23 4.69 -11.91 7.60
C ARG A 23 3.61 -12.24 6.59
N THR A 24 2.55 -12.92 7.02
CA THR A 24 1.40 -13.25 6.16
C THR A 24 0.73 -11.97 5.66
N LEU A 25 0.43 -11.01 6.53
CA LEU A 25 -0.19 -9.75 6.12
C LEU A 25 0.73 -8.89 5.24
N TYR A 26 2.03 -8.85 5.55
CA TYR A 26 3.02 -8.15 4.71
C TYR A 26 2.97 -8.69 3.27
N ASP A 27 3.02 -10.01 3.12
CA ASP A 27 3.02 -10.65 1.81
C ASP A 27 1.68 -10.49 1.09
N GLN A 28 0.57 -10.80 1.76
CA GLN A 28 -0.76 -10.79 1.14
C GLN A 28 -1.23 -9.39 0.76
N LEU A 29 -0.78 -8.33 1.47
CA LEU A 29 -1.11 -6.95 1.10
C LEU A 29 -0.22 -6.39 -0.02
N THR A 30 0.93 -7.01 -0.30
CA THR A 30 1.87 -6.50 -1.31
C THR A 30 1.24 -6.39 -2.72
N PRO A 31 0.55 -7.41 -3.27
CA PRO A 31 -0.11 -7.31 -4.57
C PRO A 31 -1.16 -6.21 -4.67
N LEU A 32 -1.72 -5.77 -3.53
CA LEU A 32 -2.69 -4.67 -3.48
C LEU A 32 -2.05 -3.29 -3.51
N CYS A 33 -0.74 -3.18 -3.28
CA CYS A 33 -0.05 -1.90 -3.27
C CYS A 33 -0.22 -1.09 -4.57
N PRO A 34 0.05 -1.67 -5.76
CA PRO A 34 -0.18 -0.95 -7.02
C PRO A 34 -1.66 -0.69 -7.30
N ILE A 35 -2.56 -1.58 -6.88
CA ILE A 35 -4.01 -1.41 -7.06
C ILE A 35 -4.49 -0.19 -6.26
N MET A 36 -4.11 -0.11 -4.99
CA MET A 36 -4.49 1.02 -4.13
C MET A 36 -3.78 2.31 -4.53
N LEU A 37 -2.54 2.26 -5.04
CA LEU A 37 -1.86 3.44 -5.60
C LEU A 37 -2.68 4.04 -6.75
N ALA A 38 -3.06 3.22 -7.73
CA ALA A 38 -3.85 3.67 -8.88
C ALA A 38 -5.27 4.12 -8.49
N LEU A 39 -5.96 3.36 -7.64
CA LEU A 39 -7.31 3.70 -7.16
C LEU A 39 -7.34 5.03 -6.38
N SER A 40 -6.29 5.31 -5.61
CA SER A 40 -6.19 6.52 -4.78
C SER A 40 -5.53 7.71 -5.49
N ALA A 41 -5.13 7.58 -6.76
CA ALA A 41 -4.37 8.58 -7.51
C ALA A 41 -4.82 10.04 -7.26
N ALA A 42 -3.90 10.91 -6.83
CA ALA A 42 -4.20 12.29 -6.43
C ALA A 42 -3.16 13.34 -6.85
N SER A 43 -2.11 12.97 -7.60
CA SER A 43 -0.97 13.85 -7.88
C SER A 43 -0.67 14.05 -9.37
N PRO A 44 -1.56 14.68 -10.16
CA PRO A 44 -1.39 14.84 -11.61
C PRO A 44 -0.53 16.05 -12.02
N VAL A 45 -0.19 16.95 -11.08
CA VAL A 45 0.50 18.22 -11.34
C VAL A 45 1.81 18.28 -10.55
N TYR A 46 2.92 18.55 -11.24
CA TYR A 46 4.22 18.79 -10.61
C TYR A 46 4.86 20.06 -11.15
N ARG A 47 5.39 20.88 -10.24
CA ARG A 47 6.14 22.11 -10.57
C ARG A 47 5.39 23.02 -11.56
N GLY A 48 4.07 23.13 -11.41
CA GLY A 48 3.24 23.96 -12.29
C GLY A 48 2.94 23.35 -13.66
N PHE A 49 3.11 22.03 -13.84
CA PHE A 49 2.77 21.34 -15.08
C PHE A 49 1.86 20.15 -14.84
N LEU A 50 0.84 19.99 -15.68
CA LEU A 50 0.14 18.73 -15.82
C LEU A 50 1.11 17.68 -16.36
N THR A 51 1.16 16.53 -15.70
CA THR A 51 2.04 15.42 -16.09
C THR A 51 1.24 14.24 -16.66
N GLU A 52 1.95 13.28 -17.25
CA GLU A 52 1.37 12.01 -17.71
C GLU A 52 1.35 10.94 -16.59
N SER A 53 1.58 11.35 -15.35
CA SER A 53 1.44 10.53 -14.16
C SER A 53 0.35 11.10 -13.26
N ASP A 54 -0.39 10.23 -12.57
CA ASP A 54 -1.45 10.62 -11.63
C ASP A 54 -1.08 10.35 -10.16
N CYS A 55 0.13 9.85 -9.89
CA CYS A 55 0.57 9.36 -8.58
C CYS A 55 1.95 9.93 -8.20
N ARG A 56 2.28 9.94 -6.90
CA ARG A 56 3.53 10.50 -6.39
C ARG A 56 4.73 9.58 -6.37
N TRP A 57 4.51 8.28 -6.51
CA TRP A 57 5.46 7.30 -6.02
C TRP A 57 6.84 7.38 -6.70
N ASN A 58 6.89 7.62 -8.02
CA ASN A 58 8.16 7.71 -8.76
C ASN A 58 8.88 9.03 -8.47
N VAL A 59 8.13 10.11 -8.22
CA VAL A 59 8.70 11.40 -7.82
C VAL A 59 9.34 11.28 -6.44
N ILE A 60 8.67 10.62 -5.48
CA ILE A 60 9.27 10.38 -4.16
C ILE A 60 10.49 9.46 -4.26
N SER A 61 10.36 8.34 -4.98
CA SER A 61 11.45 7.39 -5.23
C SER A 61 12.72 8.07 -5.73
N ALA A 62 12.59 8.90 -6.77
CA ALA A 62 13.71 9.65 -7.35
C ALA A 62 14.22 10.78 -6.42
N SER A 63 13.36 11.34 -5.56
CA SER A 63 13.72 12.51 -4.75
C SER A 63 14.72 12.21 -3.63
N VAL A 64 14.86 10.93 -3.26
CA VAL A 64 15.77 10.41 -2.22
C VAL A 64 16.60 9.22 -2.71
N ASP A 65 16.72 9.06 -4.03
CA ASP A 65 17.63 8.06 -4.61
C ASP A 65 19.07 8.50 -4.40
N CYS A 66 19.71 7.92 -3.39
CA CYS A 66 21.09 8.21 -3.02
C CYS A 66 22.11 7.34 -3.74
N ARG A 67 21.69 6.50 -4.71
CA ARG A 67 22.63 5.66 -5.46
C ARG A 67 23.62 6.52 -6.23
N THR A 68 24.88 6.11 -6.23
CA THR A 68 25.92 6.57 -7.13
C THR A 68 25.69 6.05 -8.55
N ALA A 69 26.43 6.61 -9.51
CA ALA A 69 26.42 6.10 -10.89
C ALA A 69 26.94 4.65 -10.99
N GLU A 70 27.82 4.22 -10.09
CA GLU A 70 28.32 2.84 -10.03
C GLU A 70 27.24 1.88 -9.52
N GLU A 71 26.54 2.25 -8.44
CA GLU A 71 25.44 1.44 -7.89
C GLU A 71 24.27 1.32 -8.88
N ARG A 72 23.95 2.38 -9.63
CA ARG A 72 22.96 2.32 -10.73
C ARG A 72 23.44 1.53 -11.95
N GLY A 73 24.72 1.17 -11.99
CA GLY A 73 25.32 0.44 -13.09
C GLY A 73 25.65 1.27 -14.33
N GLU A 74 25.56 2.59 -14.25
CA GLU A 74 25.97 3.54 -15.30
C GLU A 74 27.50 3.58 -15.47
N LYS A 75 28.24 3.22 -14.43
CA LYS A 75 29.70 3.08 -14.41
C LYS A 75 30.10 1.70 -13.85
N PRO A 76 31.32 1.20 -14.16
CA PRO A 76 31.86 0.00 -13.51
C PRO A 76 31.95 0.21 -11.99
N LEU A 77 31.60 -0.82 -11.21
CA LEU A 77 31.68 -0.81 -9.76
C LEU A 77 33.15 -0.91 -9.32
N LYS A 78 33.68 0.14 -8.69
CA LYS A 78 35.07 0.26 -8.23
C LYS A 78 35.17 0.68 -6.77
N GLU A 79 34.37 1.65 -6.35
CA GLU A 79 34.40 2.19 -4.99
C GLU A 79 33.27 1.60 -4.12
N GLY A 80 32.12 1.30 -4.73
CA GLY A 80 30.98 0.67 -4.05
C GLY A 80 31.08 -0.85 -3.93
N GLN A 81 30.28 -1.43 -3.03
CA GLN A 81 30.21 -2.88 -2.82
C GLN A 81 29.14 -3.56 -3.68
N PHE A 82 28.06 -2.84 -3.99
CA PHE A 82 26.86 -3.43 -4.57
C PHE A 82 26.42 -2.68 -5.85
N ARG A 83 25.88 -3.43 -6.82
CA ARG A 83 24.98 -2.85 -7.83
C ARG A 83 23.58 -2.93 -7.26
N ILE A 84 22.86 -1.81 -7.22
CA ILE A 84 21.57 -1.71 -6.54
C ILE A 84 20.48 -1.29 -7.53
N TYR A 85 19.50 -2.17 -7.75
CA TYR A 85 18.54 -2.04 -8.84
C TYR A 85 17.44 -1.01 -8.58
N LYS A 86 17.02 -0.84 -7.32
CA LYS A 86 15.97 0.10 -6.90
C LYS A 86 16.50 1.23 -6.03
N SER A 87 15.79 2.35 -5.99
CA SER A 87 16.03 3.39 -4.98
C SER A 87 15.77 2.81 -3.58
N ARG A 88 16.30 3.45 -2.53
CA ARG A 88 15.92 3.07 -1.15
C ARG A 88 14.46 3.38 -0.82
N TYR A 89 13.83 4.22 -1.64
CA TYR A 89 12.38 4.38 -1.68
C TYR A 89 11.85 3.70 -2.94
N ASP A 90 11.22 2.54 -2.83
CA ASP A 90 10.67 1.79 -3.98
C ASP A 90 9.68 0.70 -3.55
N SER A 91 9.09 -0.06 -4.46
CA SER A 91 8.32 -1.26 -4.12
C SER A 91 9.17 -2.25 -3.30
N ILE A 92 8.51 -3.15 -2.56
CA ILE A 92 9.23 -4.21 -1.84
C ILE A 92 10.08 -5.07 -2.79
N ASP A 93 11.12 -5.70 -2.23
CA ASP A 93 12.06 -6.52 -2.99
C ASP A 93 11.88 -8.03 -2.76
N SER A 94 11.19 -8.44 -1.69
CA SER A 94 10.98 -9.85 -1.35
C SER A 94 9.79 -10.06 -0.43
N TYR A 95 9.07 -11.15 -0.65
CA TYR A 95 8.16 -11.76 0.31
C TYR A 95 8.91 -12.36 1.49
N LEU A 96 8.24 -12.36 2.64
CA LEU A 96 8.80 -12.76 3.92
C LEU A 96 8.29 -14.11 4.38
N SER A 97 7.14 -14.61 3.95
CA SER A 97 6.60 -15.91 4.39
C SER A 97 7.06 -17.06 3.49
N PRO A 98 7.11 -18.31 4.01
CA PRO A 98 7.43 -19.48 3.19
C PRO A 98 6.51 -19.67 1.97
N ALA A 99 5.23 -19.25 2.05
CA ALA A 99 4.31 -19.30 0.93
C ALA A 99 4.69 -18.33 -0.20
N GLY A 100 5.33 -17.21 0.16
CA GLY A 100 5.80 -16.17 -0.76
C GLY A 100 7.12 -16.50 -1.47
N GLU A 101 7.92 -17.42 -0.93
CA GLU A 101 9.29 -17.69 -1.41
C GLU A 101 9.35 -18.03 -2.90
N LYS A 102 8.44 -18.87 -3.40
CA LYS A 102 8.39 -19.24 -4.83
C LYS A 102 8.07 -18.07 -5.77
N TYR A 103 7.60 -16.95 -5.23
CA TYR A 103 7.28 -15.73 -5.97
C TYR A 103 8.37 -14.65 -5.85
N ASN A 104 9.45 -14.90 -5.11
CA ASN A 104 10.64 -14.05 -5.08
C ASN A 104 11.49 -14.29 -6.34
N ASP A 105 10.99 -13.83 -7.48
CA ASP A 105 11.55 -14.09 -8.81
C ASP A 105 12.48 -12.99 -9.33
N VAL A 106 12.74 -11.96 -8.51
CA VAL A 106 13.68 -10.88 -8.82
C VAL A 106 15.01 -11.07 -8.08
N PRO A 107 16.15 -10.67 -8.67
CA PRO A 107 17.43 -10.74 -7.97
C PRO A 107 17.46 -9.84 -6.73
N LEU A 108 17.61 -10.44 -5.56
CA LEU A 108 17.76 -9.72 -4.29
C LEU A 108 19.25 -9.53 -3.97
N VAL A 109 19.70 -8.28 -3.90
CA VAL A 109 21.07 -7.93 -3.51
C VAL A 109 21.12 -7.73 -2.01
N TYR A 110 21.99 -8.44 -1.29
CA TYR A 110 22.13 -8.30 0.16
C TYR A 110 23.59 -8.51 0.57
N ASP A 111 23.94 -8.03 1.76
CA ASP A 111 25.25 -8.26 2.35
C ASP A 111 25.32 -9.69 2.94
N GLU A 112 26.19 -10.53 2.36
CA GLU A 112 26.33 -11.94 2.75
C GLU A 112 26.82 -12.08 4.20
N ALA A 113 27.70 -11.21 4.68
CA ALA A 113 28.21 -11.30 6.05
C ALA A 113 27.12 -10.98 7.07
N ILE A 114 26.27 -9.98 6.79
CA ILE A 114 25.11 -9.65 7.62
C ILE A 114 24.09 -10.80 7.58
N TYR A 115 23.82 -11.34 6.39
CA TYR A 115 22.95 -12.50 6.23
C TYR A 115 23.43 -13.68 7.08
N GLN A 116 24.70 -14.08 6.99
CA GLN A 116 25.24 -15.20 7.78
C GLN A 116 25.15 -14.94 9.29
N ARG A 117 25.49 -13.72 9.75
CA ARG A 117 25.34 -13.33 11.16
C ARG A 117 23.90 -13.50 11.66
N LEU A 118 22.91 -13.12 10.85
CA LEU A 118 21.50 -13.30 11.20
C LEU A 118 21.10 -14.78 11.25
N ARG A 119 21.61 -15.61 10.31
CA ARG A 119 21.36 -17.05 10.31
C ARG A 119 21.98 -17.76 11.52
N GLU A 120 23.20 -17.38 11.90
CA GLU A 120 23.87 -17.86 13.12
C GLU A 120 23.11 -17.46 14.39
N GLY A 121 22.40 -16.32 14.35
CA GLY A 121 21.48 -15.86 15.38
C GLY A 121 20.07 -16.46 15.33
N ASP A 122 19.86 -17.55 14.59
CA ASP A 122 18.59 -18.29 14.46
C ASP A 122 17.43 -17.50 13.78
N ILE A 123 17.75 -16.46 13.01
CA ILE A 123 16.77 -15.78 12.15
C ILE A 123 16.63 -16.55 10.85
N ASP A 124 15.43 -16.96 10.46
CA ASP A 124 15.18 -17.76 9.25
C ASP A 124 15.66 -17.09 7.95
N HIS A 125 15.86 -17.89 6.89
CA HIS A 125 16.46 -17.44 5.63
C HIS A 125 15.78 -16.21 5.02
N LEU A 126 14.45 -16.22 4.90
CA LEU A 126 13.72 -15.15 4.21
C LEU A 126 13.80 -13.83 4.98
N LEU A 127 13.67 -13.89 6.31
CA LEU A 127 13.80 -12.70 7.15
C LEU A 127 15.24 -12.20 7.22
N ALA A 128 16.22 -13.12 7.27
CA ALA A 128 17.64 -12.77 7.25
C ALA A 128 18.02 -12.08 5.93
N GLN A 129 17.56 -12.59 4.79
CA GLN A 129 17.76 -11.96 3.48
C GLN A 129 17.13 -10.58 3.40
N HIS A 130 15.88 -10.44 3.86
CA HIS A 130 15.19 -9.15 3.89
C HIS A 130 15.98 -8.11 4.69
N ILE A 131 16.39 -8.44 5.92
CA ILE A 131 17.15 -7.50 6.76
C ILE A 131 18.51 -7.20 6.12
N ALA A 132 19.24 -8.23 5.65
CA ALA A 132 20.54 -8.02 5.00
C ALA A 132 20.43 -7.17 3.72
N HIS A 133 19.32 -7.24 2.99
CA HIS A 133 19.04 -6.36 1.86
C HIS A 133 18.88 -4.89 2.30
N LEU A 134 18.16 -4.61 3.40
CA LEU A 134 18.01 -3.23 3.88
C LEU A 134 19.36 -2.59 4.24
N PHE A 135 20.30 -3.41 4.71
CA PHE A 135 21.64 -3.01 5.15
C PHE A 135 22.66 -2.83 4.02
N ILE A 136 22.28 -3.01 2.75
CA ILE A 136 23.13 -2.58 1.61
C ILE A 136 23.17 -1.06 1.46
N ARG A 137 22.41 -0.33 2.28
CA ARG A 137 22.30 1.14 2.26
C ARG A 137 23.13 1.75 3.37
N ASP A 138 23.80 2.84 3.02
CA ASP A 138 24.45 3.68 4.02
C ASP A 138 23.43 4.45 4.87
N THR A 139 23.83 4.77 6.10
CA THR A 139 23.15 5.72 6.98
C THR A 139 23.25 7.12 6.38
N VAL A 140 22.11 7.78 6.16
CA VAL A 140 22.06 9.12 5.54
C VAL A 140 21.86 10.25 6.55
N SER A 141 21.60 9.92 7.81
CA SER A 141 21.45 10.90 8.90
C SER A 141 21.79 10.23 10.22
N MET A 142 22.84 10.67 10.90
CA MET A 142 23.25 10.18 12.22
C MET A 142 23.63 11.38 13.09
N PHE A 143 23.03 11.50 14.28
CA PHE A 143 23.41 12.53 15.24
C PHE A 143 24.63 12.08 16.05
N SER A 144 25.54 13.02 16.35
CA SER A 144 26.78 12.75 17.07
C SER A 144 26.55 12.09 18.43
N GLU A 145 25.47 12.46 19.09
CA GLU A 145 25.03 11.98 20.39
C GLU A 145 24.56 10.52 20.34
N MET A 146 24.16 10.05 19.15
CA MET A 146 23.60 8.73 18.93
C MET A 146 24.63 7.73 18.37
N ILE A 147 25.91 8.10 18.29
CA ILE A 147 26.98 7.21 17.77
C ILE A 147 27.18 6.01 18.68
N HIS A 148 27.18 6.22 20.00
CA HIS A 148 27.37 5.17 21.00
C HIS A 148 26.05 4.92 21.72
N GLN A 149 25.53 3.71 21.59
CA GLN A 149 24.27 3.27 22.20
C GLN A 149 24.47 1.92 22.90
N ASN A 150 23.49 1.54 23.72
CA ASN A 150 23.46 0.22 24.33
C ASN A 150 22.61 -0.72 23.47
N ASP A 151 23.24 -1.59 22.67
CA ASP A 151 22.54 -2.49 21.74
C ASP A 151 21.58 -3.49 22.44
N GLU A 152 21.68 -3.68 23.77
CA GLU A 152 20.74 -4.51 24.55
C GLU A 152 19.42 -3.77 24.88
N GLU A 153 19.42 -2.43 24.83
CA GLU A 153 18.31 -1.57 25.25
C GLU A 153 17.78 -0.68 24.12
N ASP A 154 18.66 -0.29 23.19
CA ASP A 154 18.41 0.68 22.13
C ASP A 154 18.33 0.02 20.75
N THR A 155 17.44 0.53 19.91
CA THR A 155 17.33 0.09 18.50
C THR A 155 17.59 1.20 17.50
N ASN A 156 18.08 2.38 17.90
CA ASN A 156 18.15 3.52 16.97
C ASN A 156 19.14 3.30 15.82
N HIS A 157 20.20 2.49 16.01
CA HIS A 157 21.09 2.11 14.90
C HIS A 157 20.38 1.26 13.86
N PHE A 158 19.57 0.28 14.29
CA PHE A 158 18.72 -0.49 13.39
C PHE A 158 17.67 0.41 12.71
N GLU A 159 16.99 1.26 13.49
CA GLU A 159 15.99 2.19 12.97
C GLU A 159 16.57 3.21 12.00
N ASN A 160 17.86 3.56 12.10
CA ASN A 160 18.52 4.44 11.13
C ASN A 160 18.43 3.87 9.71
N ILE A 161 18.70 2.57 9.56
CA ILE A 161 18.60 1.86 8.28
C ILE A 161 17.15 1.53 7.94
N GLN A 162 16.40 0.97 8.88
CA GLN A 162 15.02 0.53 8.67
C GLN A 162 14.09 1.69 8.30
N SER A 163 14.16 2.80 9.03
CA SER A 163 13.28 3.95 8.81
C SER A 163 13.55 4.66 7.48
N THR A 164 14.75 4.51 6.93
CA THR A 164 15.20 5.13 5.68
C THR A 164 15.20 4.18 4.48
N ASN A 165 14.77 2.94 4.65
CA ASN A 165 14.29 2.11 3.55
C ASN A 165 12.76 2.28 3.49
N TRP A 166 12.29 3.01 2.48
CA TRP A 166 10.90 3.43 2.35
C TRP A 166 10.18 2.63 1.28
N GLN A 167 9.68 1.47 1.66
CA GLN A 167 9.00 0.56 0.73
C GLN A 167 7.47 0.75 0.68
N THR A 168 6.79 0.07 -0.26
CA THR A 168 5.30 0.02 -0.33
C THR A 168 4.69 -0.66 0.89
N MET A 169 5.35 -1.70 1.39
CA MET A 169 5.08 -2.30 2.69
C MET A 169 6.29 -2.09 3.60
N ARG A 170 6.06 -2.02 4.91
CA ARG A 170 7.15 -2.07 5.89
C ARG A 170 6.83 -3.06 6.99
N PHE A 171 7.74 -4.00 7.21
CA PHE A 171 7.70 -4.95 8.31
C PHE A 171 8.41 -4.35 9.52
N LYS A 172 7.71 -4.14 10.63
CA LYS A 172 8.19 -3.36 11.79
C LYS A 172 8.37 -4.28 12.99
N PRO A 173 9.62 -4.60 13.40
CA PRO A 173 9.89 -5.31 14.64
C PRO A 173 9.31 -4.58 15.85
N PRO A 174 9.03 -5.31 16.95
CA PRO A 174 8.63 -4.68 18.20
C PRO A 174 9.80 -3.86 18.76
N PRO A 175 9.55 -2.63 19.27
CA PRO A 175 10.57 -1.91 20.01
C PRO A 175 10.86 -2.62 21.35
N PRO A 176 12.10 -2.54 21.85
CA PRO A 176 12.45 -3.13 23.14
C PRO A 176 11.62 -2.48 24.26
N ASN A 177 11.34 -3.25 25.31
CA ASN A 177 10.67 -2.76 26.52
C ASN A 177 9.29 -2.10 26.28
N SER A 178 8.54 -2.58 25.29
CA SER A 178 7.22 -2.06 24.92
C SER A 178 6.17 -3.17 24.81
N SER A 179 4.90 -2.81 24.97
CA SER A 179 3.75 -3.70 24.68
C SER A 179 3.41 -3.75 23.18
N ILE A 180 4.13 -3.02 22.34
CA ILE A 180 3.92 -2.99 20.89
C ILE A 180 4.45 -4.28 20.27
N GLY A 181 3.60 -4.99 19.54
CA GLY A 181 3.95 -6.24 18.85
C GLY A 181 4.55 -6.04 17.45
N TRP A 182 4.62 -7.14 16.69
CA TRP A 182 5.00 -7.12 15.28
C TRP A 182 3.95 -6.37 14.47
N ARG A 183 4.41 -5.42 13.65
CA ARG A 183 3.53 -4.56 12.87
C ARG A 183 3.87 -4.63 11.38
N VAL A 184 2.87 -4.37 10.57
CA VAL A 184 3.03 -4.13 9.13
C VAL A 184 2.43 -2.79 8.78
N GLU A 185 3.09 -2.06 7.89
CA GLU A 185 2.65 -0.74 7.47
C GLU A 185 2.41 -0.72 5.96
N PHE A 186 1.17 -0.41 5.56
CA PHE A 186 0.72 -0.26 4.18
C PHE A 186 0.85 1.21 3.78
N ARG A 187 1.73 1.51 2.83
CA ARG A 187 2.23 2.87 2.54
C ARG A 187 1.90 3.47 1.15
N PRO A 188 1.28 2.78 0.17
CA PRO A 188 1.20 3.28 -1.20
C PRO A 188 0.12 4.38 -1.38
N CYS A 189 -0.95 4.39 -0.59
CA CYS A 189 -2.10 5.27 -0.82
C CYS A 189 -1.73 6.76 -0.88
N GLU A 190 -2.28 7.46 -1.86
CA GLU A 190 -2.25 8.92 -1.90
C GLU A 190 -3.19 9.48 -0.85
N LEU A 191 -2.89 10.68 -0.33
CA LEU A 191 -3.82 11.38 0.53
C LEU A 191 -4.99 11.92 -0.30
N GLN A 192 -6.21 11.76 0.21
CA GLN A 192 -7.42 12.22 -0.46
C GLN A 192 -7.87 13.60 0.02
N LEU A 193 -8.73 14.26 -0.75
CA LEU A 193 -9.18 15.63 -0.48
C LEU A 193 -9.98 15.74 0.83
N THR A 194 -10.88 14.78 1.10
CA THR A 194 -11.77 14.83 2.27
C THR A 194 -11.45 13.76 3.31
N GLU A 195 -11.84 14.02 4.57
CA GLU A 195 -11.74 13.04 5.66
C GLU A 195 -12.56 11.78 5.36
N PHE A 196 -13.74 11.92 4.73
CA PHE A 196 -14.59 10.81 4.33
C PHE A 196 -13.87 9.84 3.37
N GLU A 197 -13.21 10.35 2.34
CA GLU A 197 -12.46 9.52 1.40
C GLU A 197 -11.29 8.80 2.08
N ASN A 198 -10.54 9.51 2.92
CA ASN A 198 -9.42 8.95 3.66
C ASN A 198 -9.91 7.85 4.62
N ALA A 199 -11.00 8.08 5.34
CA ALA A 199 -11.65 7.09 6.21
C ALA A 199 -12.14 5.88 5.41
N ALA A 200 -12.70 6.08 4.22
CA ALA A 200 -13.15 4.99 3.36
C ALA A 200 -12.00 4.07 2.93
N ILE A 201 -10.87 4.64 2.50
CA ILE A 201 -9.66 3.86 2.17
C ILE A 201 -9.14 3.14 3.42
N VAL A 202 -9.12 3.81 4.58
CA VAL A 202 -8.66 3.21 5.82
C VAL A 202 -9.51 2.00 6.20
N CYS A 203 -10.83 2.18 6.25
CA CYS A 203 -11.78 1.12 6.56
C CYS A 203 -11.70 -0.03 5.56
N PHE A 204 -11.55 0.26 4.27
CA PHE A 204 -11.39 -0.77 3.23
C PHE A 204 -10.16 -1.65 3.49
N VAL A 205 -8.98 -1.06 3.68
CA VAL A 205 -7.74 -1.84 3.93
C VAL A 205 -7.83 -2.58 5.26
N VAL A 206 -8.34 -1.96 6.33
CA VAL A 206 -8.53 -2.61 7.63
C VAL A 206 -9.44 -3.82 7.51
N LEU A 207 -10.63 -3.68 6.90
CA LEU A 207 -11.56 -4.77 6.70
C LEU A 207 -10.92 -5.87 5.86
N LEU A 208 -10.20 -5.50 4.80
CA LEU A 208 -9.53 -6.47 3.94
C LEU A 208 -8.48 -7.30 4.69
N THR A 209 -7.71 -6.72 5.63
CA THR A 209 -6.82 -7.52 6.49
C THR A 209 -7.59 -8.59 7.29
N ARG A 210 -8.80 -8.27 7.77
CA ARG A 210 -9.64 -9.23 8.50
C ARG A 210 -10.17 -10.32 7.60
N VAL A 211 -10.58 -9.97 6.38
CA VAL A 211 -11.03 -10.94 5.37
C VAL A 211 -9.90 -11.87 4.95
N ILE A 212 -8.70 -11.34 4.68
CA ILE A 212 -7.50 -12.14 4.33
C ILE A 212 -7.26 -13.22 5.38
N LEU A 213 -7.25 -12.85 6.66
CA LEU A 213 -7.00 -13.78 7.76
C LEU A 213 -8.16 -14.75 7.97
N SER A 214 -9.40 -14.27 7.93
CA SER A 214 -10.59 -15.08 8.22
C SER A 214 -10.87 -16.10 7.14
N TYR A 215 -10.69 -15.74 5.88
CA TYR A 215 -10.94 -16.61 4.73
C TYR A 215 -9.66 -17.25 4.19
N LYS A 216 -8.50 -16.98 4.81
CA LYS A 216 -7.18 -17.45 4.37
C LYS A 216 -6.96 -17.17 2.87
N LEU A 217 -7.19 -15.91 2.49
CA LEU A 217 -7.07 -15.51 1.09
C LEU A 217 -5.61 -15.57 0.64
N ASP A 218 -5.41 -15.93 -0.63
CA ASP A 218 -4.11 -15.92 -1.30
C ASP A 218 -4.12 -14.94 -2.48
N PHE A 219 -3.31 -13.91 -2.38
CA PHE A 219 -3.11 -12.89 -3.41
C PHE A 219 -1.71 -12.95 -4.04
N LEU A 220 -0.84 -13.87 -3.59
CA LEU A 220 0.56 -13.88 -3.98
C LEU A 220 0.75 -14.09 -5.47
N ILE A 221 1.56 -13.23 -6.06
CA ILE A 221 2.01 -13.24 -7.46
C ILE A 221 3.52 -12.94 -7.47
N PRO A 222 4.26 -13.24 -8.55
CA PRO A 222 5.69 -12.94 -8.60
C PRO A 222 6.00 -11.45 -8.38
N ILE A 223 7.08 -11.15 -7.66
CA ILE A 223 7.51 -9.77 -7.37
C ILE A 223 7.74 -8.97 -8.65
N SER A 224 8.24 -9.60 -9.71
CA SER A 224 8.39 -8.95 -11.02
C SER A 224 7.07 -8.41 -11.58
N LYS A 225 5.95 -9.10 -11.34
CA LYS A 225 4.60 -8.66 -11.74
C LYS A 225 4.07 -7.55 -10.83
N VAL A 226 4.40 -7.58 -9.55
CA VAL A 226 4.11 -6.47 -8.61
C VAL A 226 4.84 -5.21 -9.05
N ASP A 227 6.11 -5.32 -9.45
CA ASP A 227 6.91 -4.21 -9.94
C ASP A 227 6.37 -3.63 -11.26
N GLU A 228 5.97 -4.50 -12.20
CA GLU A 228 5.28 -4.08 -13.43
C GLU A 228 3.98 -3.31 -13.10
N ASN A 229 3.18 -3.85 -12.19
CA ASN A 229 1.95 -3.21 -11.73
C ASN A 229 2.22 -1.84 -11.07
N MET A 230 3.29 -1.70 -10.29
CA MET A 230 3.67 -0.42 -9.67
C MET A 230 4.00 0.65 -10.71
N GLN A 231 4.64 0.27 -11.82
CA GLN A 231 4.88 1.21 -12.93
C GLN A 231 3.59 1.55 -13.68
N LYS A 232 2.71 0.58 -13.93
CA LYS A 232 1.40 0.83 -14.56
C LYS A 232 0.51 1.73 -13.71
N ALA A 233 0.51 1.55 -12.39
CA ALA A 233 -0.35 2.27 -11.45
C ALA A 233 -0.15 3.79 -11.47
N GLN A 234 0.98 4.26 -11.98
CA GLN A 234 1.34 5.67 -11.98
C GLN A 234 0.86 6.41 -13.22
N LYS A 235 0.55 5.69 -14.30
CA LYS A 235 0.16 6.28 -15.57
C LYS A 235 -1.12 7.09 -15.41
N ARG A 236 -1.27 8.14 -16.22
CA ARG A 236 -2.52 8.89 -16.31
C ARG A 236 -3.70 7.95 -16.55
N ASN A 237 -4.76 8.11 -15.76
CA ASN A 237 -6.00 7.32 -15.78
C ASN A 237 -5.80 5.81 -15.57
N ALA A 238 -4.69 5.36 -14.95
CA ALA A 238 -4.41 3.94 -14.74
C ALA A 238 -5.56 3.19 -14.05
N CYS A 239 -6.24 3.84 -13.09
CA CYS A 239 -7.39 3.25 -12.41
C CYS A 239 -8.49 2.75 -13.36
N ARG A 240 -8.68 3.44 -14.48
CA ARG A 240 -9.75 3.16 -15.45
C ARG A 240 -9.28 2.40 -16.67
N GLU A 241 -8.06 2.68 -17.14
CA GLU A 241 -7.59 2.28 -18.47
C GLU A 241 -6.56 1.15 -18.46
N GLU A 242 -5.86 0.92 -17.34
CA GLU A 242 -4.82 -0.09 -17.25
C GLU A 242 -5.34 -1.41 -16.66
N THR A 243 -4.61 -2.47 -16.92
CA THR A 243 -4.81 -3.79 -16.31
C THR A 243 -3.60 -4.20 -15.50
N PHE A 244 -3.86 -4.93 -14.42
CA PHE A 244 -2.89 -5.30 -13.40
C PHE A 244 -2.86 -6.81 -13.25
N TRP A 245 -1.67 -7.37 -13.10
CA TRP A 245 -1.51 -8.77 -12.74
C TRP A 245 -2.13 -9.03 -11.38
N PHE A 246 -3.05 -9.99 -11.31
CA PHE A 246 -3.73 -10.35 -10.09
C PHE A 246 -4.05 -11.85 -10.06
N LYS A 247 -4.14 -12.42 -8.87
CA LYS A 247 -4.43 -13.85 -8.68
C LYS A 247 -5.82 -14.20 -9.23
N LYS A 248 -5.92 -15.28 -10.02
CA LYS A 248 -7.21 -15.76 -10.56
C LYS A 248 -8.14 -16.29 -9.47
N HIS A 249 -7.57 -17.08 -8.55
CA HIS A 249 -8.31 -17.75 -7.48
C HIS A 249 -7.74 -17.38 -6.12
N VAL A 250 -8.54 -16.66 -5.32
CA VAL A 250 -8.07 -16.08 -4.04
C VAL A 250 -8.60 -16.78 -2.81
N THR A 251 -9.66 -17.57 -2.95
CA THR A 251 -10.18 -18.45 -1.90
C THR A 251 -9.62 -19.85 -2.14
N GLY A 252 -8.91 -20.43 -1.18
CA GLY A 252 -8.46 -21.81 -1.31
C GLY A 252 -9.65 -22.74 -1.54
N GLN A 253 -9.55 -23.65 -2.51
CA GLN A 253 -10.45 -24.81 -2.58
C GLN A 253 -10.12 -25.75 -1.42
N MET A 254 -10.64 -25.43 -0.23
CA MET A 254 -10.55 -26.30 0.94
C MET A 254 -11.62 -27.40 0.81
N LYS A 255 -11.25 -28.57 0.29
CA LYS A 255 -11.98 -29.82 0.57
C LYS A 255 -11.21 -30.56 1.68
N ASN A 256 -11.84 -30.75 2.84
CA ASN A 256 -11.36 -31.61 3.95
C ASN A 256 -9.99 -31.27 4.56
N GLY A 257 -9.61 -29.99 4.67
CA GLY A 257 -8.42 -29.59 5.44
C GLY A 257 -7.08 -29.91 4.80
N GLU A 258 -7.08 -30.39 3.55
CA GLU A 258 -5.91 -30.51 2.70
C GLU A 258 -6.09 -29.59 1.49
N THR A 259 -5.00 -28.95 1.05
CA THR A 259 -4.97 -28.15 -0.18
C THR A 259 -5.21 -29.09 -1.36
N VAL A 260 -6.44 -29.15 -1.87
CA VAL A 260 -6.72 -29.94 -3.07
C VAL A 260 -6.24 -29.12 -4.27
N VAL A 261 -5.03 -29.43 -4.71
CA VAL A 261 -4.60 -29.14 -6.08
C VAL A 261 -5.38 -30.14 -6.96
N GLU A 262 -6.55 -29.75 -7.48
CA GLU A 262 -7.24 -30.58 -8.47
C GLU A 262 -6.36 -30.66 -9.72
N ASN A 263 -5.59 -31.76 -9.81
CA ASN A 263 -4.81 -32.24 -10.95
C ASN A 263 -3.59 -31.41 -11.37
N GLY A 264 -2.41 -31.85 -10.92
CA GLY A 264 -1.12 -31.51 -11.53
C GLY A 264 -0.53 -30.19 -11.02
N VAL A 265 0.79 -30.09 -11.13
CA VAL A 265 1.52 -28.84 -10.92
C VAL A 265 0.89 -27.80 -11.85
N THR A 266 0.07 -26.89 -11.32
CA THR A 266 -0.30 -25.70 -12.07
C THR A 266 0.97 -24.88 -12.22
N ASP A 267 1.34 -24.56 -13.45
CA ASP A 267 2.45 -23.64 -13.71
C ASP A 267 2.18 -22.33 -12.94
N ILE A 268 3.20 -21.75 -12.32
CA ILE A 268 3.07 -20.50 -11.57
C ILE A 268 2.47 -19.42 -12.49
N GLU A 269 2.84 -19.42 -13.77
CA GLU A 269 2.31 -18.48 -14.78
C GLU A 269 0.78 -18.63 -15.01
N ASP A 270 0.19 -19.78 -14.68
CA ASP A 270 -1.24 -20.00 -14.81
C ASP A 270 -2.05 -19.52 -13.59
N GLU A 271 -1.39 -19.10 -12.50
CA GLU A 271 -2.08 -18.71 -11.26
C GLU A 271 -2.65 -17.28 -11.27
N TYR A 272 -2.23 -16.43 -12.21
CA TYR A 272 -2.59 -15.01 -12.27
C TYR A 272 -3.00 -14.56 -13.68
N GLU A 273 -3.81 -13.50 -13.77
CA GLU A 273 -4.23 -12.88 -15.02
C GLU A 273 -4.20 -11.35 -14.92
N LEU A 274 -4.31 -10.67 -16.07
CA LEU A 274 -4.52 -9.23 -16.11
C LEU A 274 -5.99 -8.91 -15.83
N MET A 275 -6.24 -8.08 -14.82
CA MET A 275 -7.57 -7.59 -14.44
C MET A 275 -7.59 -6.06 -14.38
N THR A 276 -8.72 -5.44 -14.69
CA THR A 276 -8.93 -4.02 -14.39
C THR A 276 -9.12 -3.82 -12.88
N ILE A 277 -8.96 -2.58 -12.38
CA ILE A 277 -9.27 -2.29 -10.97
C ILE A 277 -10.74 -2.57 -10.67
N ASP A 278 -11.65 -2.28 -11.61
CA ASP A 278 -13.06 -2.63 -11.49
C ASP A 278 -13.26 -4.14 -11.24
N GLN A 279 -12.60 -4.99 -12.02
CA GLN A 279 -12.69 -6.44 -11.86
C GLN A 279 -12.11 -6.90 -10.51
N ILE A 280 -11.00 -6.31 -10.06
CA ILE A 280 -10.41 -6.66 -8.76
C ILE A 280 -11.31 -6.21 -7.61
N ILE A 281 -11.85 -4.99 -7.65
CA ILE A 281 -12.64 -4.41 -6.56
C ILE A 281 -14.07 -4.97 -6.54
N ASN A 282 -14.74 -4.98 -7.69
CA ASN A 282 -16.16 -5.31 -7.83
C ASN A 282 -16.43 -6.75 -8.28
N GLY A 283 -15.42 -7.43 -8.81
CA GLY A 283 -15.53 -8.81 -9.29
C GLY A 283 -15.61 -8.92 -10.81
N LYS A 284 -15.37 -10.13 -11.30
CA LYS A 284 -15.57 -10.54 -12.68
C LYS A 284 -16.62 -11.65 -12.67
N PRO A 285 -17.77 -11.49 -13.36
CA PRO A 285 -18.82 -12.49 -13.36
C PRO A 285 -18.27 -13.89 -13.60
N ASP A 286 -18.67 -14.83 -12.76
CA ASP A 286 -18.35 -16.27 -12.82
C ASP A 286 -16.87 -16.67 -12.67
N SER A 287 -15.92 -15.72 -12.55
CA SER A 287 -14.49 -16.06 -12.48
C SER A 287 -13.75 -15.47 -11.28
N PHE A 288 -14.12 -14.29 -10.80
CA PHE A 288 -13.44 -13.63 -9.69
C PHE A 288 -14.45 -12.93 -8.78
N PRO A 289 -14.44 -13.20 -7.46
CA PRO A 289 -15.51 -12.73 -6.56
C PRO A 289 -15.52 -11.20 -6.37
N GLY A 290 -14.36 -10.54 -6.44
CA GLY A 290 -14.22 -9.12 -6.10
C GLY A 290 -13.90 -8.90 -4.61
N LEU A 291 -13.03 -7.93 -4.32
CA LEU A 291 -12.63 -7.62 -2.94
C LEU A 291 -13.77 -7.05 -2.11
N VAL A 292 -14.59 -6.16 -2.67
CA VAL A 292 -15.74 -5.59 -1.96
C VAL A 292 -16.80 -6.65 -1.68
N PRO A 293 -17.22 -7.50 -2.64
CA PRO A 293 -18.10 -8.64 -2.35
C PRO A 293 -17.59 -9.57 -1.24
N LEU A 294 -16.28 -9.85 -1.18
CA LEU A 294 -15.69 -10.65 -0.09
C LEU A 294 -15.82 -9.94 1.27
N ILE A 295 -15.60 -8.62 1.33
CA ILE A 295 -15.83 -7.81 2.54
C ILE A 295 -17.30 -7.84 2.96
N HIS A 296 -18.24 -7.73 2.03
CA HIS A 296 -19.67 -7.85 2.34
C HIS A 296 -20.02 -9.21 2.95
N SER A 297 -19.49 -10.31 2.39
CA SER A 297 -19.67 -11.65 2.94
C SER A 297 -19.15 -11.75 4.38
N TYR A 298 -17.98 -11.15 4.65
CA TYR A 298 -17.40 -11.12 5.98
C TYR A 298 -18.27 -10.33 6.97
N LEU A 299 -18.68 -9.12 6.60
CA LEU A 299 -19.56 -8.28 7.42
C LEU A 299 -20.92 -8.93 7.68
N GLY A 300 -21.46 -9.70 6.74
CA GLY A 300 -22.72 -10.44 6.93
C GLY A 300 -22.66 -11.52 8.01
N SER A 301 -21.45 -11.94 8.40
CA SER A 301 -21.23 -12.87 9.51
C SER A 301 -20.98 -12.18 10.86
N MET A 302 -20.86 -10.86 10.88
CA MET A 302 -20.57 -10.06 12.06
C MET A 302 -21.83 -9.38 12.61
N ASP A 303 -21.91 -9.24 13.94
CA ASP A 303 -22.93 -8.43 14.59
C ASP A 303 -22.52 -6.96 14.59
N VAL A 304 -22.93 -6.22 13.55
CA VAL A 304 -22.62 -4.79 13.35
C VAL A 304 -23.90 -3.99 13.45
N ASP A 305 -23.90 -2.91 14.23
CA ASP A 305 -25.06 -2.04 14.35
C ASP A 305 -25.40 -1.34 13.02
N ALA A 306 -26.67 -0.96 12.86
CA ALA A 306 -27.18 -0.43 11.60
C ALA A 306 -26.51 0.87 11.14
N ASP A 307 -26.14 1.76 12.07
CA ASP A 307 -25.51 3.06 11.75
C ASP A 307 -24.07 2.82 11.24
N THR A 308 -23.32 1.96 11.93
CA THR A 308 -21.97 1.55 11.51
C THR A 308 -22.00 0.81 10.19
N HIS A 309 -22.93 -0.14 10.01
CA HIS A 309 -23.09 -0.85 8.74
C HIS A 309 -23.41 0.13 7.60
N CYS A 310 -24.35 1.06 7.79
CA CYS A 310 -24.67 2.09 6.80
C CYS A 310 -23.44 2.93 6.40
N THR A 311 -22.61 3.28 7.37
CA THR A 311 -21.38 4.06 7.12
C THR A 311 -20.35 3.26 6.33
N ILE A 312 -20.09 2.01 6.74
CA ILE A 312 -19.19 1.11 6.00
C ILE A 312 -19.68 0.92 4.56
N GLN A 313 -21.00 0.78 4.36
CA GLN A 313 -21.59 0.66 3.03
C GLN A 313 -21.34 1.90 2.15
N GLN A 314 -21.42 3.10 2.71
CA GLN A 314 -21.08 4.33 1.98
C GLN A 314 -19.60 4.36 1.59
N TYR A 315 -18.70 3.97 2.50
CA TYR A 315 -17.27 3.86 2.22
C TYR A 315 -16.96 2.85 1.12
N LEU A 316 -17.52 1.65 1.20
CA LEU A 316 -17.33 0.62 0.17
C LEU A 316 -17.88 1.11 -1.18
N LYS A 317 -19.05 1.74 -1.20
CA LYS A 317 -19.65 2.28 -2.44
C LYS A 317 -18.76 3.34 -3.10
N LEU A 318 -18.08 4.19 -2.33
CA LEU A 318 -17.09 5.14 -2.88
C LEU A 318 -15.98 4.38 -3.63
N ILE A 319 -15.41 3.36 -2.99
CA ILE A 319 -14.34 2.52 -3.56
C ILE A 319 -14.82 1.80 -4.83
N GLN A 320 -16.01 1.18 -4.79
CA GLN A 320 -16.61 0.48 -5.93
C GLN A 320 -16.82 1.41 -7.12
N LYS A 321 -17.36 2.60 -6.87
CA LYS A 321 -17.67 3.57 -7.93
C LYS A 321 -16.43 4.22 -8.54
N ARG A 322 -15.37 4.41 -7.75
CA ARG A 322 -14.07 4.83 -8.30
C ARG A 322 -13.47 3.75 -9.16
N ALA A 323 -13.49 2.50 -8.68
CA ALA A 323 -12.97 1.36 -9.44
C ALA A 323 -13.69 1.17 -10.78
N SER A 324 -15.01 1.33 -10.83
CA SER A 324 -15.82 1.23 -12.06
C SER A 324 -15.73 2.45 -12.97
N GLY A 325 -15.16 3.56 -12.49
CA GLY A 325 -15.09 4.83 -13.20
C GLY A 325 -16.39 5.66 -13.18
N GLU A 326 -17.39 5.27 -12.38
CA GLU A 326 -18.57 6.11 -12.12
C GLU A 326 -18.19 7.39 -11.35
N LEU A 327 -17.20 7.29 -10.46
CA LEU A 327 -16.57 8.42 -9.78
C LEU A 327 -15.13 8.62 -10.25
N LEU A 328 -14.68 9.87 -10.24
CA LEU A 328 -13.32 10.23 -10.57
C LEU A 328 -12.37 9.90 -9.42
N THR A 329 -11.12 9.58 -9.76
CA THR A 329 -10.02 9.74 -8.80
C THR A 329 -9.75 11.23 -8.57
N THR A 330 -9.12 11.58 -7.44
CA THR A 330 -8.73 12.96 -7.14
C THR A 330 -7.82 13.52 -8.26
N ALA A 331 -6.93 12.72 -8.81
CA ALA A 331 -6.07 13.12 -9.93
C ALA A 331 -6.87 13.42 -11.21
N SER A 332 -7.80 12.54 -11.60
CA SER A 332 -8.64 12.79 -12.77
C SER A 332 -9.51 14.04 -12.56
N TRP A 333 -10.02 14.27 -11.34
CA TRP A 333 -10.77 15.47 -11.00
C TRP A 333 -9.91 16.75 -11.10
N ILE A 334 -8.73 16.78 -10.47
CA ILE A 334 -7.79 17.92 -10.57
C ILE A 334 -7.48 18.22 -12.04
N ARG A 335 -7.21 17.18 -12.84
CA ARG A 335 -6.91 17.33 -14.26
C ARG A 335 -8.09 17.95 -15.02
N GLN A 336 -9.32 17.53 -14.74
CA GLN A 336 -10.51 18.14 -15.33
C GLN A 336 -10.68 19.61 -14.91
N GLN A 337 -10.43 19.95 -13.64
CA GLN A 337 -10.50 21.33 -13.17
C GLN A 337 -9.48 22.22 -13.90
N VAL A 338 -8.25 21.75 -14.08
CA VAL A 338 -7.21 22.48 -14.82
C VAL A 338 -7.57 22.63 -16.30
N ILE A 339 -7.93 21.53 -16.99
CA ILE A 339 -8.17 21.54 -18.44
C ILE A 339 -9.38 22.42 -18.81
N ASN A 340 -10.40 22.45 -17.95
CA ASN A 340 -11.61 23.23 -18.17
C ASN A 340 -11.52 24.67 -17.63
N HIS A 341 -10.39 25.06 -17.02
CA HIS A 341 -10.21 26.40 -16.49
C HIS A 341 -10.12 27.43 -17.65
N PRO A 342 -10.80 28.59 -17.58
CA PRO A 342 -10.80 29.60 -18.65
C PRO A 342 -9.40 30.07 -19.07
N ASP A 343 -8.48 30.19 -18.10
CA ASP A 343 -7.10 30.63 -18.33
C ASP A 343 -6.16 29.52 -18.85
N TYR A 344 -6.63 28.28 -18.98
CA TYR A 344 -5.78 27.18 -19.45
C TYR A 344 -5.52 27.26 -20.95
N LYS A 345 -4.25 27.34 -21.33
CA LYS A 345 -3.82 27.59 -22.72
C LYS A 345 -3.53 26.33 -23.53
N LYS A 346 -3.90 25.15 -23.01
CA LYS A 346 -3.60 23.83 -23.62
C LYS A 346 -2.10 23.58 -23.83
N ASP A 347 -1.28 24.13 -22.95
CA ASP A 347 0.18 24.08 -22.95
C ASP A 347 0.75 23.27 -21.76
N SER A 348 -0.13 22.55 -21.04
CA SER A 348 0.17 21.83 -19.80
C SER A 348 0.59 22.71 -18.63
N VAL A 349 0.61 24.04 -18.77
CA VAL A 349 1.00 24.96 -17.69
C VAL A 349 -0.18 25.20 -16.74
N VAL A 350 0.06 24.98 -15.45
CA VAL A 350 -0.83 25.35 -14.35
C VAL A 350 -0.33 26.67 -13.79
N SER A 351 -0.92 27.77 -14.25
CA SER A 351 -0.58 29.12 -13.78
C SER A 351 -0.95 29.33 -12.32
N GLU A 352 -0.39 30.39 -11.70
CA GLU A 352 -0.75 30.76 -10.32
C GLU A 352 -2.26 30.99 -10.16
N ARG A 353 -2.93 31.55 -11.17
CA ARG A 353 -4.38 31.76 -11.16
C ARG A 353 -5.15 30.45 -11.14
N ILE A 354 -4.80 29.50 -12.03
CA ILE A 354 -5.42 28.17 -12.07
C ILE A 354 -5.20 27.45 -10.73
N ASN A 355 -3.97 27.51 -10.20
CA ASN A 355 -3.63 26.88 -8.92
C ASN A 355 -4.42 27.50 -7.76
N TYR A 356 -4.53 28.82 -7.70
CA TYR A 356 -5.31 29.52 -6.67
C TYR A 356 -6.77 29.10 -6.70
N ASP A 357 -7.40 29.13 -7.89
CA ASP A 357 -8.81 28.76 -8.03
C ASP A 357 -9.03 27.28 -7.68
N LEU A 358 -8.12 26.38 -8.09
CA LEU A 358 -8.16 24.96 -7.71
C LEU A 358 -8.09 24.76 -6.19
N LEU A 359 -7.13 25.39 -5.51
CA LEU A 359 -6.99 25.27 -4.05
C LEU A 359 -8.19 25.86 -3.32
N LYS A 360 -8.78 26.94 -3.84
CA LYS A 360 -10.02 27.50 -3.31
C LYS A 360 -11.17 26.50 -3.43
N MET A 361 -11.32 25.84 -4.59
CA MET A 361 -12.34 24.79 -4.77
C MET A 361 -12.12 23.61 -3.82
N CYS A 362 -10.87 23.17 -3.64
CA CYS A 362 -10.53 22.14 -2.65
C CYS A 362 -10.99 22.54 -1.23
N LYS A 363 -10.73 23.78 -0.83
CA LYS A 363 -11.16 24.31 0.47
C LYS A 363 -12.69 24.35 0.60
N GLU A 364 -13.39 24.87 -0.41
CA GLU A 364 -14.87 24.93 -0.40
C GLU A 364 -15.49 23.52 -0.31
N ILE A 365 -14.86 22.49 -0.90
CA ILE A 365 -15.30 21.11 -0.78
C ILE A 365 -15.05 20.56 0.63
N GLN A 366 -13.89 20.83 1.22
CA GLN A 366 -13.55 20.40 2.58
C GLN A 366 -14.45 21.04 3.64
N ASP A 367 -14.85 22.28 3.45
CA ASP A 367 -15.72 23.03 4.36
C ASP A 367 -17.22 22.75 4.12
N ASP A 368 -17.57 21.79 3.25
CA ASP A 368 -18.95 21.47 2.80
C ASP A 368 -19.71 22.64 2.14
N GLU A 369 -19.02 23.72 1.77
CA GLU A 369 -19.58 24.89 1.05
C GLU A 369 -19.87 24.58 -0.43
N ARG A 370 -19.18 23.58 -1.00
CA ARG A 370 -19.35 23.15 -2.39
C ARG A 370 -19.50 21.64 -2.49
N GLN A 371 -20.60 21.22 -3.11
CA GLN A 371 -20.84 19.81 -3.44
C GLN A 371 -20.02 19.40 -4.67
N CYS A 372 -19.46 18.18 -4.64
CA CYS A 372 -18.66 17.61 -5.73
C CYS A 372 -19.07 16.15 -5.99
N PRO A 373 -20.26 15.92 -6.57
CA PRO A 373 -20.81 14.58 -6.77
C PRO A 373 -19.99 13.70 -7.74
N GLU A 374 -19.20 14.29 -8.64
CA GLU A 374 -18.30 13.57 -9.54
C GLU A 374 -17.09 12.95 -8.85
N LEU A 375 -16.67 13.50 -7.70
CA LEU A 375 -15.55 13.00 -6.90
C LEU A 375 -16.04 12.14 -5.73
N LEU A 376 -17.11 12.57 -5.07
CA LEU A 376 -17.57 12.00 -3.80
C LEU A 376 -18.84 11.16 -3.96
N GLY A 377 -19.63 11.33 -5.02
CA GLY A 377 -20.96 10.73 -5.14
C GLY A 377 -22.02 11.45 -4.30
N GLN A 378 -23.12 10.74 -3.99
CA GLN A 378 -24.22 11.27 -3.18
C GLN A 378 -24.28 10.56 -1.82
N GLY A 379 -24.52 11.32 -0.75
CA GLY A 379 -24.80 10.78 0.59
C GLY A 379 -23.56 10.35 1.37
N ASN A 380 -22.54 11.20 1.42
CA ASN A 380 -21.22 10.91 2.01
C ASN A 380 -21.08 11.36 3.47
N ASN A 381 -22.20 11.42 4.19
CA ASN A 381 -22.21 11.79 5.59
C ASN A 381 -22.11 10.51 6.42
N SER A 382 -20.98 10.37 7.13
CA SER A 382 -20.84 9.31 8.12
C SER A 382 -21.94 9.42 9.18
N LYS A 383 -22.50 8.28 9.57
CA LYS A 383 -23.46 8.18 10.67
C LYS A 383 -22.85 7.60 11.94
N THR A 384 -21.55 7.32 11.93
CA THR A 384 -20.85 6.83 13.13
C THR A 384 -20.86 7.90 14.20
N LYS A 385 -21.14 7.48 15.43
CA LYS A 385 -21.07 8.31 16.63
C LYS A 385 -19.74 8.06 17.32
N ASP A 386 -19.21 9.05 18.03
CA ASP A 386 -17.93 8.93 18.75
C ASP A 386 -17.94 7.86 19.86
N ASN A 387 -19.13 7.43 20.29
CA ASN A 387 -19.29 6.46 21.36
C ASN A 387 -19.35 5.03 20.81
N ILE A 388 -18.46 4.15 21.30
CA ILE A 388 -18.53 2.71 21.06
C ILE A 388 -19.85 2.18 21.66
N PRO A 389 -20.69 1.47 20.88
CA PRO A 389 -21.92 0.88 21.42
C PRO A 389 -21.62 -0.01 22.64
N GLN A 390 -22.42 0.11 23.71
CA GLN A 390 -22.22 -0.65 24.96
C GLN A 390 -22.14 -2.18 24.74
N ALA A 391 -22.77 -2.69 23.69
CA ALA A 391 -22.71 -4.10 23.29
C ALA A 391 -21.28 -4.54 22.90
N ILE A 392 -20.52 -3.69 22.22
CA ILE A 392 -19.13 -3.97 21.79
C ILE A 392 -18.15 -3.73 22.93
N GLN A 393 -18.47 -2.81 23.84
CA GLN A 393 -17.63 -2.46 24.98
C GLN A 393 -17.31 -3.68 25.87
N LYS A 394 -18.26 -4.62 26.03
CA LYS A 394 -18.07 -5.88 26.76
C LYS A 394 -17.11 -6.86 26.08
N HIS A 395 -17.09 -6.91 24.75
CA HIS A 395 -16.20 -7.80 24.00
C HIS A 395 -14.75 -7.29 23.99
N LEU A 396 -14.55 -5.97 23.97
CA LEU A 396 -13.22 -5.37 24.09
C LEU A 396 -12.59 -5.61 25.48
N THR A 397 -13.40 -5.66 26.55
CA THR A 397 -12.89 -6.00 27.89
C THR A 397 -12.43 -7.46 27.99
N ILE A 398 -13.06 -8.37 27.24
CA ILE A 398 -12.71 -9.81 27.24
C ILE A 398 -11.49 -10.08 26.37
N ALA A 399 -11.35 -9.40 25.22
CA ALA A 399 -10.16 -9.54 24.36
C ALA A 399 -8.87 -9.07 25.06
N ASN A 400 -8.95 -8.04 25.91
CA ASN A 400 -7.85 -7.57 26.75
C ASN A 400 -7.53 -8.49 27.95
N ALA A 401 -8.34 -9.53 28.19
CA ALA A 401 -8.10 -10.52 29.25
C ALA A 401 -7.40 -11.79 28.73
N CYS A 402 -7.21 -11.91 27.41
CA CYS A 402 -6.49 -13.02 26.76
C CYS A 402 -5.10 -12.62 26.23
N THR A 403 -4.59 -11.45 26.62
CA THR A 403 -3.19 -11.03 26.40
C THR A 403 -2.31 -11.42 27.57
#